data_AF-D0LZ67-F1
#
_entry.id   AF-D0LZ67-F1
#
_cell.length_a   1.000
_cell.length_b   1.000
_cell.length_c   1.000
_cell.angle_alpha   90.00
_cell.angle_beta   90.00
_cell.angle_gamma   90.00
#
_symmetry.space_group_name_H-M   'P 1'
#
loop_
_entity.id
_entity.type
_entity.pdbx_description
1 polymer ?
#
loop_
_entity_poly.entity_id
_entity_poly.type
_entity_poly.pdbx_seq_one_letter_code
_entity_poly.pdbx_strand_id
1 'polypeptide(L)'
;MKRYERRRRPPPLDAPGGNFYADGMRRLSCAVLALLLSALGAAREGRAQPAPASTQPATAPAGDVEGDAAHPDGGGLRPQIATVPHRRESAHPGFGPAAALVTVELFLAPGDRGSRLVDRHLRELQTRHPGRVRLDYRLTGVGRARDLSVALLEAHEQGRFAQLWDAVSGRRRPVLERDALAALAGEHGLDLGKLEAAWSDGRHDRALYLNDSERKRRADAVPAVFFNGQLATRAQLGDADEVERRYAAALLRGRHARARGASLAQVHATLLREIAAQRAAATTGEFLGAIDGLSASAIAEQEIAPWLVRQDIEVPGHDFGPRSAAVTLDVYCNFLSANCAMLKSSLTTAMEEFPTELRVVFHHMFPRAVLDDDDDDDDDGDGAPADRGAATLDEDERTALERALLSIHQASLCAADQGAFWAFYKRAYQLRGAQYRHLSSDERVAAIAAELPVERARFDACAARPEGAQRVLERLEAARELGIVDTPTVVVGGRAYPGFKSSLDLRLLIQTQLAPGLLERLFPHSQPEHFEREP
;
A
#
# COMPACT_ATOMS: atom_id res chain seq x y z
N MET A 1 14.39 17.92 -62.97
CA MET A 1 13.75 19.22 -63.27
C MET A 1 12.24 19.03 -63.47
N LYS A 2 11.42 19.36 -62.47
CA LYS A 2 9.98 19.60 -62.61
C LYS A 2 9.61 20.77 -61.69
N ARG A 3 9.14 21.87 -62.29
CA ARG A 3 8.36 22.92 -61.60
C ARG A 3 6.91 22.45 -61.57
N TYR A 4 6.23 22.54 -60.42
CA TYR A 4 4.78 22.84 -60.35
C TYR A 4 4.39 23.26 -58.92
N GLU A 5 3.93 24.51 -58.84
CA GLU A 5 2.87 25.12 -58.01
C GLU A 5 2.71 24.91 -56.48
N ARG A 6 2.87 26.05 -55.80
CA ARG A 6 2.12 26.63 -54.66
C ARG A 6 1.15 25.73 -53.87
N ARG A 7 1.44 25.57 -52.57
CA ARG A 7 0.42 25.53 -51.49
C ARG A 7 0.76 26.50 -50.36
N ARG A 8 -0.29 27.11 -49.84
CA ARG A 8 -0.33 28.23 -48.88
C ARG A 8 0.15 27.81 -47.49
N ARG A 9 0.95 28.66 -46.83
CA ARG A 9 1.16 28.68 -45.37
C ARG A 9 0.08 29.55 -44.70
N PRO A 10 -0.49 29.17 -43.56
CA PRO A 10 -1.15 30.12 -42.66
C PRO A 10 -0.13 30.73 -41.66
N PRO A 11 -0.38 31.97 -41.18
CA PRO A 11 0.48 32.74 -40.28
C PRO A 11 0.18 32.46 -38.79
N PRO A 12 0.97 33.02 -37.83
CA PRO A 12 0.99 32.59 -36.43
C PRO A 12 -0.08 33.29 -35.59
N LEU A 13 -0.41 32.70 -34.43
CA LEU A 13 -1.25 33.33 -33.41
C LEU A 13 -0.47 33.42 -32.10
N ASP A 14 0.00 34.63 -31.82
CA ASP A 14 0.40 35.09 -30.49
C ASP A 14 -0.83 35.28 -29.60
N ALA A 15 -0.67 34.93 -28.32
CA ALA A 15 -1.55 35.31 -27.21
C ALA A 15 -1.36 36.82 -26.89
N PRO A 16 -2.23 37.49 -26.08
CA PRO A 16 -2.30 37.18 -24.64
C PRO A 16 -3.68 37.36 -23.96
N GLY A 17 -3.83 36.67 -22.81
CA GLY A 17 -4.34 37.28 -21.57
C GLY A 17 -5.84 37.20 -21.23
N GLY A 18 -6.13 36.64 -20.04
CA GLY A 18 -7.10 37.25 -19.13
C GLY A 18 -8.42 36.52 -18.84
N ASN A 19 -8.35 35.58 -17.88
CA ASN A 19 -9.29 35.29 -16.79
C ASN A 19 -10.83 35.47 -16.89
N PHE A 20 -11.50 34.37 -16.50
CA PHE A 20 -12.65 34.27 -15.60
C PHE A 20 -13.89 35.14 -15.87
N TYR A 21 -15.00 34.49 -16.21
CA TYR A 21 -16.27 34.72 -15.52
C TYR A 21 -17.12 33.43 -15.55
N ALA A 22 -17.25 32.83 -14.37
CA ALA A 22 -18.46 32.15 -13.99
C ALA A 22 -19.53 33.25 -13.80
N ASP A 23 -20.60 33.23 -14.57
CA ASP A 23 -21.92 33.59 -14.04
C ASP A 23 -23.02 33.14 -14.98
N GLY A 24 -24.06 32.55 -14.42
CA GLY A 24 -25.12 31.94 -15.21
C GLY A 24 -26.07 31.09 -14.40
N MET A 25 -26.62 31.62 -13.31
CA MET A 25 -28.07 31.52 -13.07
C MET A 25 -28.54 32.25 -11.81
N ARG A 26 -29.62 33.02 -12.01
CA ARG A 26 -30.68 33.42 -11.07
C ARG A 26 -30.53 34.78 -10.38
N ARG A 27 -31.13 35.79 -11.04
CA ARG A 27 -31.81 36.92 -10.39
C ARG A 27 -33.27 36.99 -10.84
N LEU A 28 -34.16 36.95 -9.86
CA LEU A 28 -35.56 37.43 -9.84
C LEU A 28 -36.00 37.20 -8.38
N SER A 29 -36.41 38.15 -7.54
CA SER A 29 -36.44 39.62 -7.55
C SER A 29 -36.62 40.05 -6.08
N CYS A 30 -36.20 41.28 -5.76
CA CYS A 30 -36.31 41.92 -4.45
C CYS A 30 -37.75 42.24 -4.02
N ALA A 31 -38.04 42.05 -2.72
CA ALA A 31 -38.91 42.81 -1.81
C ALA A 31 -39.24 41.84 -0.66
N VAL A 32 -38.86 42.02 0.61
CA VAL A 32 -39.04 43.18 1.50
C VAL A 32 -38.02 43.03 2.63
N LEU A 33 -37.24 44.09 2.88
CA LEU A 33 -36.46 44.26 4.11
C LEU A 33 -37.39 44.90 5.16
N ALA A 34 -37.25 44.48 6.41
CA ALA A 34 -37.85 45.02 7.66
C ALA A 34 -38.98 44.19 8.29
N LEU A 35 -38.62 43.33 9.24
CA LEU A 35 -39.27 43.20 10.56
C LEU A 35 -38.56 42.12 11.40
N LEU A 36 -38.47 42.39 12.72
CA LEU A 36 -38.12 41.47 13.83
C LEU A 36 -36.65 41.38 14.29
N LEU A 37 -36.18 42.50 14.87
CA LEU A 37 -35.67 42.47 16.25
C LEU A 37 -36.87 42.32 17.20
N SER A 38 -36.90 41.27 18.03
CA SER A 38 -37.52 41.18 19.38
C SER A 38 -37.96 39.75 19.68
N ALA A 39 -37.26 39.05 20.58
CA ALA A 39 -37.85 38.14 21.59
C ALA A 39 -36.76 37.47 22.44
N LEU A 40 -36.27 38.20 23.43
CA LEU A 40 -35.74 37.66 24.68
C LEU A 40 -36.80 37.95 25.76
N GLY A 41 -37.26 36.93 26.50
CA GLY A 41 -37.94 37.16 27.78
C GLY A 41 -39.12 36.25 28.12
N ALA A 42 -38.84 35.29 29.01
CA ALA A 42 -39.63 34.89 30.18
C ALA A 42 -40.93 34.07 30.04
N ALA A 43 -40.92 32.88 30.68
CA ALA A 43 -41.80 32.41 31.77
C ALA A 43 -41.80 30.87 31.80
N ARG A 44 -41.94 30.11 32.90
CA ARG A 44 -41.84 30.26 34.36
C ARG A 44 -42.13 28.85 34.94
N GLU A 45 -41.70 28.62 36.17
CA GLU A 45 -41.77 27.43 37.02
C GLU A 45 -43.09 26.64 37.09
N GLY A 46 -42.97 25.31 37.29
CA GLY A 46 -44.00 24.40 37.78
C GLY A 46 -43.39 23.27 38.63
N ARG A 47 -43.92 23.09 39.85
CA ARG A 47 -43.41 22.33 41.02
C ARG A 47 -43.65 20.79 41.00
N ALA A 48 -42.70 20.08 41.62
CA ALA A 48 -42.79 18.97 42.61
C ALA A 48 -43.33 17.53 42.27
N GLN A 49 -42.39 16.55 42.26
CA GLN A 49 -42.25 15.24 43.00
C GLN A 49 -43.46 14.38 43.44
N PRO A 50 -43.34 13.02 43.59
CA PRO A 50 -42.23 12.28 44.25
C PRO A 50 -41.75 10.93 43.63
N ALA A 51 -40.68 10.36 44.23
CA ALA A 51 -39.94 9.09 43.96
C ALA A 51 -40.70 7.81 44.44
N PRO A 52 -40.18 6.53 44.44
CA PRO A 52 -38.77 6.00 44.53
C PRO A 52 -38.48 4.83 43.52
N ALA A 53 -37.40 4.02 43.47
CA ALA A 53 -36.31 3.63 44.39
C ALA A 53 -35.09 2.98 43.65
N SER A 54 -33.89 3.12 44.27
CA SER A 54 -32.69 2.22 44.35
C SER A 54 -31.96 1.75 43.06
N THR A 55 -30.62 1.67 42.97
CA THR A 55 -29.59 1.30 43.98
C THR A 55 -28.17 1.74 43.54
N GLN A 56 -27.29 2.08 44.50
CA GLN A 56 -25.84 2.41 44.35
C GLN A 56 -24.96 1.15 44.09
N PRO A 57 -23.62 1.27 43.89
CA PRO A 57 -22.59 1.50 44.95
C PRO A 57 -21.57 2.61 44.58
N ALA A 58 -21.04 3.46 45.47
CA ALA A 58 -20.16 3.27 46.66
C ALA A 58 -18.65 3.25 46.33
N THR A 59 -17.95 4.19 46.97
CA THR A 59 -16.56 4.68 46.83
C THR A 59 -15.53 3.95 47.71
N ALA A 60 -14.24 4.06 47.38
CA ALA A 60 -13.10 3.85 48.29
C ALA A 60 -11.91 4.78 47.91
N PRO A 61 -10.97 5.09 48.85
CA PRO A 61 -10.52 6.46 49.10
C PRO A 61 -9.08 6.80 48.68
N ALA A 62 -8.76 8.10 48.79
CA ALA A 62 -7.42 8.67 48.68
C ALA A 62 -6.59 8.48 49.97
N GLY A 63 -5.28 8.27 49.80
CA GLY A 63 -4.27 8.27 50.86
C GLY A 63 -2.87 8.51 50.31
N ASP A 64 -2.34 9.68 50.65
CA ASP A 64 -0.96 10.13 50.89
C ASP A 64 0.19 9.89 49.89
N VAL A 65 0.87 11.02 49.64
CA VAL A 65 2.07 11.22 48.83
C VAL A 65 3.28 11.17 49.75
N GLU A 66 4.19 10.22 49.51
CA GLU A 66 5.60 10.34 49.86
C GLU A 66 6.43 9.87 48.67
N GLY A 67 7.32 10.75 48.23
CA GLY A 67 8.17 10.53 47.07
C GLY A 67 9.41 9.74 47.44
N ASP A 68 9.82 8.86 46.53
CA ASP A 68 11.23 8.51 46.38
C ASP A 68 11.55 8.37 44.89
N ALA A 69 12.58 9.11 44.48
CA ALA A 69 13.13 9.08 43.14
C ALA A 69 13.96 7.80 42.97
N ALA A 70 13.60 6.96 42.00
CA ALA A 70 14.41 5.84 41.56
C ALA A 70 14.48 5.77 40.03
N HIS A 71 15.70 5.49 39.54
CA HIS A 71 16.12 5.42 38.14
C HIS A 71 15.23 4.53 37.24
N PRO A 72 15.16 4.80 35.92
CA PRO A 72 14.49 3.88 34.99
C PRO A 72 15.43 2.70 34.68
N ASP A 73 15.17 1.56 35.32
CA ASP A 73 15.72 0.29 34.89
C ASP A 73 15.08 -0.16 33.57
N GLY A 74 15.94 -0.58 32.63
CA GLY A 74 15.59 -1.09 31.32
C GLY A 74 14.72 -2.35 31.39
N GLY A 75 13.40 -2.16 31.31
CA GLY A 75 12.45 -3.23 31.10
C GLY A 75 12.26 -3.51 29.62
N GLY A 76 12.94 -4.52 29.09
CA GLY A 76 12.73 -5.03 27.73
C GLY A 76 11.25 -5.35 27.50
N LEU A 77 10.64 -4.64 26.56
CA LEU A 77 9.30 -4.93 26.06
C LEU A 77 9.35 -6.27 25.32
N ARG A 78 9.00 -7.36 26.03
CA ARG A 78 8.60 -8.60 25.35
C ARG A 78 7.33 -8.30 24.56
N PRO A 79 7.32 -8.43 23.23
CA PRO A 79 6.11 -8.18 22.46
C PRO A 79 5.05 -9.19 22.90
N GLN A 80 3.92 -8.67 23.41
CA GLN A 80 2.74 -9.49 23.65
C GLN A 80 2.24 -9.95 22.29
N ILE A 81 2.24 -11.27 22.07
CA ILE A 81 1.67 -11.89 20.88
C ILE A 81 0.15 -11.72 20.97
N ALA A 82 -0.35 -10.64 20.39
CA ALA A 82 -1.78 -10.47 20.15
C ALA A 82 -2.16 -11.46 19.05
N THR A 83 -2.94 -12.47 19.40
CA THR A 83 -3.55 -13.38 18.43
C THR A 83 -4.63 -12.60 17.68
N VAL A 84 -4.23 -11.96 16.58
CA VAL A 84 -5.18 -11.37 15.64
C VAL A 84 -5.87 -12.54 14.94
N PRO A 85 -7.19 -12.71 15.06
CA PRO A 85 -7.89 -13.71 14.25
C PRO A 85 -7.65 -13.37 12.79
N HIS A 86 -6.80 -14.16 12.13
CA HIS A 86 -6.51 -14.00 10.72
C HIS A 86 -7.80 -14.17 9.94
N ARG A 87 -8.34 -13.07 9.43
CA ARG A 87 -9.10 -13.16 8.19
C ARG A 87 -8.09 -13.68 7.18
N ARG A 88 -8.21 -14.96 6.80
CA ARG A 88 -7.50 -15.50 5.63
C ARG A 88 -7.62 -14.44 4.55
N GLU A 89 -6.48 -14.01 4.00
CA GLU A 89 -6.43 -13.21 2.79
C GLU A 89 -7.55 -13.70 1.88
N SER A 90 -8.58 -12.86 1.73
CA SER A 90 -9.94 -13.26 1.39
C SER A 90 -9.92 -14.32 0.30
N ALA A 91 -10.31 -15.55 0.63
CA ALA A 91 -10.59 -16.52 -0.42
C ALA A 91 -11.59 -15.83 -1.35
N HIS A 92 -11.21 -15.57 -2.59
CA HIS A 92 -12.13 -14.91 -3.50
C HIS A 92 -13.29 -15.88 -3.75
N PRO A 93 -14.52 -15.39 -3.92
CA PRO A 93 -15.59 -16.23 -4.44
C PRO A 93 -15.14 -16.88 -5.74
N GLY A 94 -15.46 -18.15 -5.93
CA GLY A 94 -14.95 -18.85 -7.10
C GLY A 94 -15.28 -20.32 -7.14
N PHE A 95 -14.84 -20.94 -8.23
CA PHE A 95 -15.08 -22.34 -8.54
C PHE A 95 -13.76 -23.09 -8.73
N GLY A 96 -13.76 -24.38 -8.42
CA GLY A 96 -12.58 -25.23 -8.51
C GLY A 96 -11.64 -25.13 -7.31
N PRO A 97 -10.64 -26.01 -7.24
CA PRO A 97 -9.76 -26.16 -6.08
C PRO A 97 -8.82 -24.97 -5.93
N ALA A 98 -8.58 -24.51 -4.69
CA ALA A 98 -7.67 -23.39 -4.42
C ALA A 98 -6.22 -23.66 -4.87
N ALA A 99 -5.78 -24.92 -4.88
CA ALA A 99 -4.43 -25.34 -5.29
C ALA A 99 -4.37 -25.80 -6.76
N ALA A 100 -5.13 -25.17 -7.66
CA ALA A 100 -5.14 -25.50 -9.08
C ALA A 100 -3.87 -25.00 -9.81
N LEU A 101 -3.44 -25.73 -10.84
CA LEU A 101 -2.31 -25.32 -11.70
C LEU A 101 -2.58 -24.06 -12.52
N VAL A 102 -3.85 -23.79 -12.81
CA VAL A 102 -4.28 -22.59 -13.50
C VAL A 102 -5.27 -21.85 -12.61
N THR A 103 -4.89 -20.66 -12.17
CA THR A 103 -5.79 -19.70 -11.54
C THR A 103 -6.19 -18.65 -12.57
N VAL A 104 -7.49 -18.49 -12.75
CA VAL A 104 -8.11 -17.49 -13.62
C VAL A 104 -8.77 -16.46 -12.73
N GLU A 105 -8.21 -15.25 -12.67
CA GLU A 105 -8.83 -14.12 -11.98
C GLU A 105 -9.73 -13.37 -12.97
N LEU A 106 -11.03 -13.28 -12.67
CA LEU A 106 -11.99 -12.49 -13.41
C LEU A 106 -12.36 -11.26 -12.58
N PHE A 107 -11.91 -10.08 -12.99
CA PHE A 107 -12.41 -8.81 -12.48
C PHE A 107 -13.65 -8.42 -13.26
N LEU A 108 -14.78 -8.24 -12.58
CA LEU A 108 -16.07 -8.00 -13.22
C LEU A 108 -16.95 -7.05 -12.42
N ALA A 109 -17.89 -6.43 -13.14
CA ALA A 109 -19.05 -5.79 -12.53
C ALA A 109 -20.27 -6.69 -12.78
N PRO A 110 -20.94 -7.22 -11.74
CA PRO A 110 -22.14 -8.01 -11.91
C PRO A 110 -23.21 -7.27 -12.72
N GLY A 111 -23.66 -7.92 -13.79
CA GLY A 111 -24.70 -7.41 -14.69
C GLY A 111 -24.23 -6.62 -15.90
N ASP A 112 -22.95 -6.26 -15.98
CA ASP A 112 -22.35 -5.81 -17.23
C ASP A 112 -22.45 -6.91 -18.32
N ARG A 113 -22.77 -6.50 -19.55
CA ARG A 113 -22.97 -7.45 -20.66
C ARG A 113 -21.66 -8.13 -21.06
N GLY A 114 -20.54 -7.40 -21.09
CA GLY A 114 -19.24 -7.95 -21.41
C GLY A 114 -18.81 -9.00 -20.37
N SER A 115 -18.95 -8.64 -19.11
CA SER A 115 -18.66 -9.49 -17.96
C SER A 115 -19.43 -10.81 -18.01
N ARG A 116 -20.73 -10.77 -18.32
CA ARG A 116 -21.56 -11.98 -18.47
C ARG A 116 -21.15 -12.89 -19.63
N LEU A 117 -20.73 -12.31 -20.74
CA LEU A 117 -20.28 -13.11 -21.90
C LEU A 117 -18.99 -13.85 -21.56
N VAL A 118 -18.02 -13.15 -20.99
CA VAL A 118 -16.73 -13.73 -20.58
C VAL A 118 -16.92 -14.77 -19.48
N ASP A 119 -17.75 -14.48 -18.48
CA ASP A 119 -18.12 -15.41 -17.41
C ASP A 119 -18.60 -16.77 -17.97
N ARG A 120 -19.47 -16.75 -18.98
CA ARG A 120 -19.97 -17.97 -19.63
C ARG A 120 -18.85 -18.84 -20.19
N HIS A 121 -17.92 -18.25 -20.95
CA HIS A 121 -16.80 -19.00 -21.52
C HIS A 121 -15.86 -19.55 -20.43
N LEU A 122 -15.64 -18.78 -19.35
CA LEU A 122 -14.80 -19.22 -18.21
C LEU A 122 -15.47 -20.32 -17.37
N ARG A 123 -16.79 -20.29 -17.21
CA ARG A 123 -17.56 -21.36 -16.55
C ARG A 123 -17.53 -22.65 -17.37
N GLU A 124 -17.63 -22.55 -18.69
CA GLU A 124 -17.47 -23.68 -19.60
C GLU A 124 -16.05 -24.26 -19.53
N LEU A 125 -15.02 -23.41 -19.47
CA LEU A 125 -13.63 -23.82 -19.23
C LEU A 125 -13.49 -24.56 -17.89
N GLN A 126 -14.05 -24.02 -16.80
CA GLN A 126 -13.97 -24.66 -15.49
C GLN A 126 -14.67 -26.02 -15.51
N THR A 127 -15.83 -26.13 -16.14
CA THR A 127 -16.61 -27.38 -16.23
C THR A 127 -15.81 -28.47 -16.95
N ARG A 128 -15.05 -28.11 -17.98
CA ARG A 128 -14.16 -29.03 -18.71
C ARG A 128 -12.90 -29.38 -17.94
N HIS A 129 -12.42 -28.50 -17.06
CA HIS A 129 -11.17 -28.67 -16.30
C HIS A 129 -11.35 -28.50 -14.77
N PRO A 130 -12.27 -29.23 -14.12
CA PRO A 130 -12.75 -28.90 -12.78
C PRO A 130 -11.67 -29.02 -11.69
N GLY A 131 -10.71 -29.93 -11.86
CA GLY A 131 -9.59 -30.11 -10.94
C GLY A 131 -8.32 -29.33 -11.31
N ARG A 132 -8.30 -28.65 -12.46
CA ARG A 132 -7.11 -27.97 -13.00
C ARG A 132 -7.25 -26.45 -13.07
N VAL A 133 -8.49 -25.95 -13.06
CA VAL A 133 -8.80 -24.52 -13.13
C VAL A 133 -9.46 -24.08 -11.82
N ARG A 134 -8.84 -23.09 -11.19
CA ARG A 134 -9.45 -22.23 -10.18
C ARG A 134 -9.96 -20.97 -10.89
N LEU A 135 -11.25 -20.70 -10.80
CA LEU A 135 -11.85 -19.47 -11.32
C LEU A 135 -12.22 -18.56 -10.14
N ASP A 136 -11.47 -17.47 -9.97
CA ASP A 136 -11.63 -16.48 -8.91
C ASP A 136 -12.38 -15.25 -9.41
N TYR A 137 -13.46 -14.87 -8.73
CA TYR A 137 -14.28 -13.71 -9.01
C TYR A 137 -13.81 -12.53 -8.16
N ARG A 138 -13.29 -11.52 -8.83
CA ARG A 138 -12.90 -10.23 -8.25
C ARG A 138 -14.03 -9.24 -8.52
N LEU A 139 -15.02 -9.25 -7.62
CA LEU A 139 -16.22 -8.42 -7.73
C LEU A 139 -15.88 -6.94 -7.55
N THR A 140 -16.38 -6.11 -8.47
CA THR A 140 -16.32 -4.64 -8.41
C THR A 140 -17.76 -4.09 -8.34
N GLY A 141 -17.95 -2.81 -8.02
CA GLY A 141 -19.28 -2.21 -8.16
C GLY A 141 -19.45 -0.84 -7.52
N VAL A 142 -20.27 -0.01 -8.18
CA VAL A 142 -20.84 1.25 -7.68
C VAL A 142 -22.34 1.26 -8.02
N GLY A 143 -23.14 2.05 -7.28
CA GLY A 143 -24.60 2.12 -7.51
C GLY A 143 -25.30 0.76 -7.31
N ARG A 144 -26.33 0.43 -8.10
CA ARG A 144 -27.12 -0.81 -7.89
C ARG A 144 -26.33 -2.12 -8.11
N ALA A 145 -25.26 -2.11 -8.89
CA ALA A 145 -24.39 -3.28 -9.04
C ALA A 145 -23.64 -3.62 -7.75
N ARG A 146 -23.47 -2.63 -6.86
CA ARG A 146 -22.81 -2.78 -5.57
C ARG A 146 -23.58 -3.70 -4.65
N ASP A 147 -24.90 -3.56 -4.56
CA ASP A 147 -25.73 -4.41 -3.69
C ASP A 147 -25.62 -5.89 -4.07
N LEU A 148 -25.59 -6.16 -5.38
CA LEU A 148 -25.35 -7.50 -5.91
C LEU A 148 -23.94 -8.00 -5.59
N SER A 149 -22.90 -7.17 -5.76
CA SER A 149 -21.54 -7.54 -5.39
C SER A 149 -21.39 -7.83 -3.88
N VAL A 150 -22.02 -7.03 -3.02
CA VAL A 150 -22.06 -7.25 -1.56
C VAL A 150 -22.78 -8.57 -1.24
N ALA A 151 -23.94 -8.82 -1.86
CA ALA A 151 -24.68 -10.06 -1.64
C ALA A 151 -23.89 -11.30 -2.06
N LEU A 152 -23.11 -11.21 -3.14
CA LEU A 152 -22.27 -12.31 -3.60
C LEU A 152 -21.05 -12.54 -2.71
N LEU A 153 -20.44 -11.48 -2.17
CA LEU A 153 -19.38 -11.59 -1.17
C LEU A 153 -19.91 -12.19 0.13
N GLU A 154 -21.09 -11.77 0.58
CA GLU A 154 -21.73 -12.37 1.75
C GLU A 154 -22.14 -13.82 1.51
N ALA A 155 -22.65 -14.14 0.32
CA ALA A 155 -22.90 -15.52 -0.09
C ALA A 155 -21.61 -16.36 -0.05
N HIS A 156 -20.46 -15.78 -0.37
CA HIS A 156 -19.17 -16.47 -0.25
C HIS A 156 -18.84 -16.81 1.20
N GLU A 157 -18.94 -15.84 2.11
CA GLU A 157 -18.73 -16.05 3.54
C GLU A 157 -19.66 -17.14 4.11
N GLN A 158 -20.87 -17.25 3.57
CA GLN A 158 -21.86 -18.25 3.98
C GLN A 158 -21.73 -19.60 3.22
N GLY A 159 -20.77 -19.76 2.30
CA GLY A 159 -20.61 -20.98 1.51
C GLY A 159 -21.76 -21.23 0.52
N ARG A 160 -22.40 -20.14 0.06
CA ARG A 160 -23.56 -20.11 -0.85
C ARG A 160 -23.31 -19.32 -2.14
N PHE A 161 -22.07 -18.91 -2.40
CA PHE A 161 -21.71 -18.13 -3.58
C PHE A 161 -22.18 -18.77 -4.89
N ALA A 162 -21.93 -20.07 -5.07
CA ALA A 162 -22.29 -20.78 -6.29
C ALA A 162 -23.80 -20.70 -6.57
N GLN A 163 -24.62 -20.95 -5.55
CA GLN A 163 -26.08 -20.96 -5.64
C GLN A 163 -26.61 -19.57 -6.02
N LEU A 164 -26.15 -18.53 -5.34
CA LEU A 164 -26.58 -17.17 -5.65
C LEU A 164 -26.06 -16.70 -7.01
N TRP A 165 -24.80 -17.00 -7.36
CA TRP A 165 -24.20 -16.62 -8.64
C TRP A 165 -24.93 -17.25 -9.83
N ASP A 166 -25.24 -18.55 -9.76
CA ASP A 166 -25.98 -19.24 -10.82
C ASP A 166 -27.41 -18.68 -10.96
N ALA A 167 -28.06 -18.35 -9.85
CA ALA A 167 -29.39 -17.73 -9.83
C ALA A 167 -29.45 -16.34 -10.49
N VAL A 168 -28.42 -15.50 -10.29
CA VAL A 168 -28.39 -14.15 -10.86
C VAL A 168 -27.85 -14.12 -12.28
N SER A 169 -26.82 -14.92 -12.60
CA SER A 169 -26.13 -14.88 -13.90
C SER A 169 -27.00 -15.35 -15.06
N GLY A 170 -27.92 -16.30 -14.81
CA GLY A 170 -28.90 -16.78 -15.80
C GLY A 170 -30.01 -15.76 -16.13
N ARG A 171 -30.15 -14.68 -15.36
CA ARG A 171 -31.22 -13.70 -15.56
C ARG A 171 -30.94 -12.76 -16.73
N ARG A 172 -32.01 -12.41 -17.46
CA ARG A 172 -31.98 -11.35 -18.49
C ARG A 172 -31.54 -10.01 -17.88
N ARG A 173 -32.07 -9.69 -16.69
CA ARG A 173 -31.73 -8.52 -15.86
C ARG A 173 -31.20 -9.00 -14.50
N PRO A 174 -29.87 -9.12 -14.35
CA PRO A 174 -29.26 -9.71 -13.15
C PRO A 174 -29.14 -8.71 -12.00
N VAL A 175 -29.07 -7.40 -12.27
CA VAL A 175 -29.11 -6.36 -11.24
C VAL A 175 -30.56 -6.17 -10.82
N LEU A 176 -30.86 -6.53 -9.58
CA LEU A 176 -32.19 -6.48 -8.99
C LEU A 176 -32.24 -5.36 -7.95
N GLU A 177 -33.45 -4.88 -7.67
CA GLU A 177 -33.69 -4.04 -6.49
C GLU A 177 -33.44 -4.86 -5.22
N ARG A 178 -33.06 -4.18 -4.13
CA ARG A 178 -32.56 -4.81 -2.91
C ARG A 178 -33.53 -5.85 -2.33
N ASP A 179 -34.83 -5.54 -2.24
CA ASP A 179 -35.85 -6.49 -1.74
C ASP A 179 -35.97 -7.74 -2.60
N ALA A 180 -35.93 -7.58 -3.93
CA ALA A 180 -35.99 -8.70 -4.86
C ALA A 180 -34.69 -9.54 -4.85
N LEU A 181 -33.55 -8.90 -4.59
CA LEU A 181 -32.27 -9.58 -4.40
C LEU A 181 -32.26 -10.36 -3.07
N ALA A 182 -32.81 -9.80 -2.00
CA ALA A 182 -32.95 -10.47 -0.71
C ALA A 182 -33.86 -11.70 -0.81
N ALA A 183 -35.02 -11.57 -1.47
CA ALA A 183 -35.92 -12.70 -1.72
C ALA A 183 -35.21 -13.83 -2.50
N LEU A 184 -34.50 -13.48 -3.58
CA LEU A 184 -33.72 -14.46 -4.36
C LEU A 184 -32.61 -15.10 -3.53
N ALA A 185 -31.89 -14.32 -2.73
CA ALA A 185 -30.86 -14.84 -1.82
C ALA A 185 -31.45 -15.84 -0.82
N GLY A 186 -32.62 -15.53 -0.25
CA GLY A 186 -33.34 -16.41 0.68
C GLY A 186 -33.79 -17.73 0.05
N GLU A 187 -34.32 -17.69 -1.17
CA GLU A 187 -34.67 -18.90 -1.96
C GLU A 187 -33.47 -19.84 -2.16
N HIS A 188 -32.26 -19.27 -2.24
CA HIS A 188 -31.01 -20.01 -2.39
C HIS A 188 -30.27 -20.25 -1.06
N GLY A 189 -30.95 -20.04 0.07
CA GLY A 189 -30.48 -20.43 1.39
C GLY A 189 -29.42 -19.50 2.00
N LEU A 190 -29.40 -18.21 1.63
CA LEU A 190 -28.66 -17.18 2.36
C LEU A 190 -29.40 -16.79 3.65
N ASP A 191 -28.62 -16.55 4.69
CA ASP A 191 -29.06 -15.87 5.90
C ASP A 191 -29.32 -14.39 5.59
N LEU A 192 -30.61 -14.02 5.59
CA LEU A 192 -31.06 -12.68 5.25
C LEU A 192 -30.69 -11.64 6.32
N GLY A 193 -30.57 -12.05 7.59
CA GLY A 193 -30.15 -11.14 8.66
C GLY A 193 -28.68 -10.74 8.50
N LYS A 194 -27.82 -11.69 8.14
CA LYS A 194 -26.41 -11.42 7.82
C LYS A 194 -26.26 -10.62 6.52
N LEU A 195 -27.09 -10.90 5.52
CA LEU A 195 -27.10 -10.13 4.27
C LEU A 195 -27.49 -8.66 4.52
N GLU A 196 -28.53 -8.41 5.29
CA GLU A 196 -28.96 -7.05 5.64
C GLU A 196 -27.90 -6.31 6.45
N ALA A 197 -27.28 -6.99 7.42
CA ALA A 197 -26.15 -6.44 8.17
C ALA A 197 -24.99 -6.06 7.23
N ALA A 198 -24.65 -6.93 6.27
CA ALA A 198 -23.58 -6.69 5.32
C ALA A 198 -23.81 -5.48 4.39
N TRP A 199 -25.06 -5.19 4.03
CA TRP A 199 -25.40 -3.96 3.30
C TRP A 199 -25.35 -2.71 4.19
N SER A 200 -25.63 -2.86 5.48
CA SER A 200 -25.75 -1.75 6.43
C SER A 200 -24.40 -1.32 7.01
N ASP A 201 -23.53 -2.28 7.35
CA ASP A 201 -22.26 -2.03 8.03
C ASP A 201 -21.08 -1.78 7.07
N GLY A 202 -21.27 -2.05 5.77
CA GLY A 202 -20.24 -1.85 4.75
C GLY A 202 -19.04 -2.81 4.89
N ARG A 203 -19.17 -3.94 5.59
CA ARG A 203 -18.08 -4.91 5.84
C ARG A 203 -17.38 -5.44 4.58
N HIS A 204 -18.06 -5.38 3.43
CA HIS A 204 -17.57 -5.84 2.12
C HIS A 204 -17.02 -4.71 1.25
N ASP A 205 -17.08 -3.46 1.70
CA ASP A 205 -16.69 -2.27 0.91
C ASP A 205 -15.21 -2.24 0.63
N ARG A 206 -14.44 -2.60 1.65
CA ARG A 206 -13.00 -2.75 1.54
C ARG A 206 -12.63 -3.80 0.50
N ALA A 207 -13.32 -4.94 0.45
CA ALA A 207 -13.05 -5.97 -0.55
C ALA A 207 -13.33 -5.47 -1.98
N LEU A 208 -14.44 -4.76 -2.18
CA LEU A 208 -14.78 -4.15 -3.48
C LEU A 208 -13.78 -3.06 -3.89
N TYR A 209 -13.37 -2.22 -2.95
CA TYR A 209 -12.35 -1.18 -3.18
C TYR A 209 -11.00 -1.80 -3.57
N LEU A 210 -10.54 -2.81 -2.82
CA LEU A 210 -9.28 -3.51 -3.12
C LEU A 210 -9.34 -4.20 -4.49
N ASN A 211 -10.47 -4.83 -4.85
CA ASN A 211 -10.65 -5.41 -6.18
C ASN A 211 -10.59 -4.36 -7.30
N ASP A 212 -11.27 -3.21 -7.16
CA ASP A 212 -11.20 -2.15 -8.18
C ASP A 212 -9.80 -1.50 -8.26
N SER A 213 -9.12 -1.34 -7.12
CA SER A 213 -7.76 -0.83 -7.03
C SER A 213 -6.76 -1.77 -7.72
N GLU A 214 -6.84 -3.08 -7.45
CA GLU A 214 -6.03 -4.11 -8.14
C GLU A 214 -6.32 -4.16 -9.63
N ARG A 215 -7.60 -4.08 -10.03
CA ARG A 215 -8.00 -4.01 -11.43
C ARG A 215 -7.33 -2.80 -12.10
N LYS A 216 -7.50 -1.59 -11.55
CA LYS A 216 -6.96 -0.34 -12.12
C LYS A 216 -5.44 -0.38 -12.31
N ARG A 217 -4.70 -1.11 -11.47
CA ARG A 217 -3.26 -1.32 -11.64
C ARG A 217 -2.89 -2.24 -12.80
N ARG A 218 -3.78 -3.15 -13.19
CA ARG A 218 -3.47 -4.27 -14.09
C ARG A 218 -4.28 -4.26 -15.39
N ALA A 219 -5.37 -3.50 -15.46
CA ALA A 219 -6.29 -3.40 -16.59
C ALA A 219 -7.18 -2.14 -16.52
N ASP A 220 -7.47 -1.56 -17.67
CA ASP A 220 -8.20 -0.28 -17.76
C ASP A 220 -9.70 -0.40 -17.49
N ALA A 221 -10.30 -1.57 -17.76
CA ALA A 221 -11.75 -1.77 -17.67
C ALA A 221 -12.12 -3.18 -17.18
N VAL A 222 -13.39 -3.36 -16.80
CA VAL A 222 -14.02 -4.67 -16.65
C VAL A 222 -14.76 -5.08 -17.94
N PRO A 223 -14.86 -6.39 -18.26
CA PRO A 223 -14.17 -7.48 -17.58
C PRO A 223 -12.67 -7.48 -17.88
N ALA A 224 -11.86 -7.82 -16.87
CA ALA A 224 -10.45 -8.11 -17.05
C ALA A 224 -10.17 -9.53 -16.56
N VAL A 225 -9.48 -10.32 -17.39
CA VAL A 225 -9.20 -11.74 -17.11
C VAL A 225 -7.71 -11.98 -17.09
N PHE A 226 -7.23 -12.62 -16.02
CA PHE A 226 -5.84 -12.99 -15.89
C PHE A 226 -5.72 -14.50 -15.73
N PHE A 227 -4.92 -15.14 -16.57
CA PHE A 227 -4.61 -16.56 -16.43
C PHE A 227 -3.18 -16.70 -15.91
N ASN A 228 -3.06 -17.16 -14.66
CA ASN A 228 -1.81 -17.17 -13.90
C ASN A 228 -1.14 -15.79 -13.93
N GLY A 229 -1.89 -14.73 -13.61
CA GLY A 229 -1.39 -13.35 -13.53
C GLY A 229 -1.22 -12.62 -14.87
N GLN A 230 -1.14 -13.34 -15.98
CA GLN A 230 -1.00 -12.76 -17.32
C GLN A 230 -2.37 -12.31 -17.86
N LEU A 231 -2.48 -11.05 -18.30
CA LEU A 231 -3.73 -10.49 -18.84
C LEU A 231 -4.13 -11.18 -20.16
N ALA A 232 -5.42 -11.42 -20.38
CA ALA A 232 -5.96 -11.86 -21.65
C ALA A 232 -6.52 -10.67 -22.44
N THR A 233 -6.26 -10.61 -23.74
CA THR A 233 -6.82 -9.57 -24.61
C THR A 233 -8.28 -9.85 -24.93
N ARG A 234 -9.00 -8.84 -25.44
CA ARG A 234 -10.40 -9.01 -25.84
C ARG A 234 -10.59 -10.08 -26.92
N ALA A 235 -9.67 -10.19 -27.87
CA ALA A 235 -9.70 -11.23 -28.90
C ALA A 235 -9.58 -12.63 -28.30
N GLN A 236 -8.70 -12.80 -27.31
CA GLN A 236 -8.47 -14.06 -26.60
C GLN A 236 -9.64 -14.49 -25.69
N LEU A 237 -10.64 -13.61 -25.51
CA LEU A 237 -11.85 -13.87 -24.73
C LEU A 237 -13.10 -13.93 -25.62
N GLY A 238 -12.93 -13.86 -26.95
CA GLY A 238 -14.01 -13.73 -27.91
C GLY A 238 -14.91 -14.96 -28.01
N ASP A 239 -14.34 -16.15 -27.82
CA ASP A 239 -15.02 -17.44 -27.87
C ASP A 239 -14.37 -18.48 -26.93
N ALA A 240 -14.99 -19.65 -26.83
CA ALA A 240 -14.56 -20.72 -25.96
C ALA A 240 -13.23 -21.39 -26.40
N ASP A 241 -12.90 -21.36 -27.69
CA ASP A 241 -11.69 -21.98 -28.24
C ASP A 241 -10.45 -21.12 -27.99
N GLU A 242 -10.57 -19.80 -28.13
CA GLU A 242 -9.53 -18.85 -27.74
C GLU A 242 -9.24 -18.91 -26.23
N VAL A 243 -10.30 -19.00 -25.42
CA VAL A 243 -10.17 -19.17 -23.97
C VAL A 243 -9.42 -20.47 -23.64
N GLU A 244 -9.67 -21.55 -24.37
CA GLU A 244 -8.91 -22.80 -24.21
C GLU A 244 -7.44 -22.67 -24.60
N ARG A 245 -7.14 -22.02 -25.73
CA ARG A 245 -5.75 -21.73 -26.11
C ARG A 245 -5.04 -20.97 -25.00
N ARG A 246 -5.74 -20.02 -24.39
CA ARG A 246 -5.20 -19.21 -23.30
C ARG A 246 -4.99 -20.02 -22.01
N TYR A 247 -5.89 -20.94 -21.71
CA TYR A 247 -5.73 -21.93 -20.63
C TYR A 247 -4.53 -22.85 -20.88
N ALA A 248 -4.38 -23.42 -22.09
CA ALA A 248 -3.28 -24.32 -22.41
C ALA A 248 -1.91 -23.65 -22.17
N ALA A 249 -1.74 -22.40 -22.60
CA ALA A 249 -0.54 -21.61 -22.32
C ALA A 249 -0.32 -21.38 -20.81
N ALA A 250 -1.39 -21.13 -20.04
CA ALA A 250 -1.30 -20.95 -18.60
C ALA A 250 -0.95 -22.25 -17.87
N LEU A 251 -1.50 -23.39 -18.33
CA LEU A 251 -1.22 -24.71 -17.80
C LEU A 251 0.25 -25.08 -17.98
N LEU A 252 0.84 -24.78 -19.14
CA LEU A 252 2.26 -24.96 -19.37
C LEU A 252 3.10 -24.15 -18.36
N ARG A 253 2.78 -22.87 -18.13
CA ARG A 253 3.45 -22.07 -17.10
C ARG A 253 3.30 -22.67 -15.70
N GLY A 254 2.10 -23.13 -15.35
CA GLY A 254 1.85 -23.81 -14.07
C GLY A 254 2.71 -25.08 -13.91
N ARG A 255 2.84 -25.89 -14.96
CA ARG A 255 3.71 -27.08 -14.97
C ARG A 255 5.19 -26.71 -14.86
N HIS A 256 5.64 -25.66 -15.53
CA HIS A 256 7.01 -25.17 -15.40
C HIS A 256 7.32 -24.69 -13.98
N ALA A 257 6.40 -23.96 -13.34
CA ALA A 257 6.55 -23.57 -11.94
C ALA A 257 6.65 -24.79 -11.00
N ARG A 258 5.84 -25.85 -11.24
CA ARG A 258 5.94 -27.12 -10.51
C ARG A 258 7.28 -27.81 -10.72
N ALA A 259 7.78 -27.84 -11.96
CA ALA A 259 9.07 -28.45 -12.30
C ALA A 259 10.25 -27.72 -11.61
N ARG A 260 10.11 -26.42 -11.33
CA ARG A 260 11.06 -25.62 -10.53
C ARG A 260 10.87 -25.73 -9.02
N GLY A 261 10.02 -26.64 -8.54
CA GLY A 261 9.87 -26.95 -7.11
C GLY A 261 8.73 -26.23 -6.39
N ALA A 262 7.92 -25.40 -7.06
CA ALA A 262 6.76 -24.81 -6.40
C ALA A 262 5.76 -25.89 -5.97
N SER A 263 5.24 -25.86 -4.73
CA SER A 263 4.09 -26.69 -4.34
C SER A 263 2.83 -26.28 -5.12
N LEU A 264 1.81 -27.15 -5.21
CA LEU A 264 0.54 -26.80 -5.89
C LEU A 264 -0.09 -25.53 -5.32
N ALA A 265 -0.04 -25.34 -4.00
CA ALA A 265 -0.55 -24.14 -3.34
C ALA A 265 0.27 -22.87 -3.67
N GLN A 266 1.54 -23.02 -4.04
CA GLN A 266 2.44 -21.90 -4.35
C GLN A 266 2.48 -21.53 -5.84
N VAL A 267 1.96 -22.36 -6.74
CA VAL A 267 2.07 -22.14 -8.20
C VAL A 267 1.60 -20.73 -8.60
N HIS A 268 0.42 -20.31 -8.14
CA HIS A 268 -0.12 -19.01 -8.53
C HIS A 268 0.73 -17.85 -7.99
N ALA A 269 1.08 -17.88 -6.70
CA ALA A 269 1.90 -16.85 -6.07
C ALA A 269 3.31 -16.75 -6.69
N THR A 270 3.92 -17.89 -7.05
CA THR A 270 5.21 -17.91 -7.77
C THR A 270 5.09 -17.25 -9.14
N LEU A 271 4.06 -17.59 -9.91
CA LEU A 271 3.85 -16.99 -11.24
C LEU A 271 3.54 -15.50 -11.17
N LEU A 272 2.81 -15.03 -10.15
CA LEU A 272 2.60 -13.59 -9.94
C LEU A 272 3.91 -12.85 -9.65
N ARG A 273 4.80 -13.42 -8.82
CA ARG A 273 6.13 -12.85 -8.55
C ARG A 273 6.99 -12.79 -9.81
N GLU A 274 6.99 -13.84 -10.61
CA GLU A 274 7.72 -13.86 -11.90
C GLU A 274 7.23 -12.75 -12.85
N ILE A 275 5.92 -12.51 -12.90
CA ILE A 275 5.34 -11.44 -13.75
C ILE A 275 5.66 -10.06 -13.21
N ALA A 276 5.60 -9.88 -11.89
CA ALA A 276 5.99 -8.63 -11.25
C ALA A 276 7.45 -8.31 -11.54
N ALA A 277 8.35 -9.29 -11.40
CA ALA A 277 9.77 -9.18 -11.73
C ALA A 277 10.00 -8.84 -13.21
N GLN A 278 9.30 -9.52 -14.13
CA GLN A 278 9.37 -9.22 -15.57
C GLN A 278 8.91 -7.80 -15.92
N ARG A 279 7.83 -7.33 -15.28
CA ARG A 279 7.33 -5.96 -15.48
C ARG A 279 8.29 -4.94 -14.90
N ALA A 280 8.81 -5.18 -13.70
CA ALA A 280 9.84 -4.35 -13.10
C ALA A 280 11.05 -4.24 -14.05
N ALA A 281 11.57 -5.37 -14.53
CA ALA A 281 12.65 -5.42 -15.51
C ALA A 281 12.35 -4.64 -16.80
N ALA A 282 11.12 -4.75 -17.35
CA ALA A 282 10.71 -4.01 -18.54
C ALA A 282 10.60 -2.50 -18.30
N THR A 283 10.02 -2.07 -17.17
CA THR A 283 9.90 -0.65 -16.78
C THR A 283 11.27 -0.04 -16.49
N THR A 284 12.19 -0.80 -15.87
CA THR A 284 13.58 -0.39 -15.67
C THR A 284 14.29 -0.17 -17.01
N GLY A 285 14.05 -1.02 -18.01
CA GLY A 285 14.60 -0.84 -19.37
C GLY A 285 14.01 0.34 -20.16
N GLU A 286 12.77 0.74 -19.89
CA GLU A 286 12.06 1.81 -20.62
C GLU A 286 12.26 3.21 -20.00
N PHE A 287 12.49 3.30 -18.68
CA PHE A 287 12.61 4.59 -17.98
C PHE A 287 14.05 5.04 -17.71
N LEU A 288 15.04 4.13 -17.74
CA LEU A 288 16.43 4.48 -17.46
C LEU A 288 17.32 4.62 -18.70
N GLY A 289 16.83 4.24 -19.89
CA GLY A 289 17.74 3.91 -20.99
C GLY A 289 18.72 2.81 -20.56
N ALA A 290 19.58 2.36 -21.45
CA ALA A 290 20.73 1.59 -21.00
C ALA A 290 21.58 2.53 -20.11
N ILE A 291 21.52 2.37 -18.80
CA ILE A 291 22.65 2.78 -17.95
C ILE A 291 23.80 1.88 -18.39
N ASP A 292 24.90 2.50 -18.80
CA ASP A 292 26.03 1.88 -19.51
C ASP A 292 26.33 0.44 -19.06
N GLY A 293 25.90 -0.51 -19.90
CA GLY A 293 26.38 -1.90 -19.88
C GLY A 293 25.67 -2.90 -18.97
N LEU A 294 24.61 -2.56 -18.23
CA LEU A 294 23.86 -3.55 -17.45
C LEU A 294 22.48 -3.83 -18.06
N SER A 295 22.27 -5.08 -18.47
CA SER A 295 20.97 -5.57 -18.94
C SER A 295 20.00 -5.74 -17.76
N ALA A 296 18.70 -5.78 -18.05
CA ALA A 296 17.68 -6.11 -17.05
C ALA A 296 17.89 -7.52 -16.43
N SER A 297 18.64 -8.41 -17.08
CA SER A 297 19.05 -9.70 -16.52
C SER A 297 20.17 -9.56 -15.49
N ALA A 298 21.10 -8.61 -15.66
CA ALA A 298 22.14 -8.34 -14.66
C ALA A 298 21.54 -7.75 -13.37
N ILE A 299 20.48 -6.93 -13.48
CA ILE A 299 19.71 -6.42 -12.33
C ILE A 299 18.94 -7.55 -11.62
N ALA A 300 18.43 -8.54 -12.36
CA ALA A 300 17.75 -9.70 -11.79
C ALA A 300 18.72 -10.71 -11.14
N GLU A 301 19.95 -10.82 -11.64
CA GLU A 301 21.02 -11.62 -11.03
C GLU A 301 21.61 -10.98 -9.75
N GLN A 302 21.34 -9.69 -9.52
CA GLN A 302 21.66 -8.95 -8.30
C GLN A 302 20.49 -8.82 -7.31
N GLU A 303 19.51 -9.72 -7.36
CA GLU A 303 18.63 -9.95 -6.19
C GLU A 303 19.46 -10.56 -5.06
N ILE A 304 20.16 -9.71 -4.30
CA ILE A 304 20.75 -10.10 -3.01
C ILE A 304 19.59 -10.65 -2.18
N ALA A 305 19.64 -11.95 -1.89
CA ALA A 305 18.63 -12.61 -1.07
C ALA A 305 18.48 -11.83 0.25
N PRO A 306 17.25 -11.62 0.74
CA PRO A 306 17.04 -10.79 1.91
C PRO A 306 17.82 -11.36 3.11
N TRP A 307 18.78 -10.57 3.61
CA TRP A 307 19.67 -10.99 4.68
C TRP A 307 19.06 -10.68 6.04
N LEU A 308 19.49 -11.42 7.05
CA LEU A 308 19.10 -11.14 8.44
C LEU A 308 19.88 -9.93 8.93
N VAL A 309 19.18 -8.92 9.45
CA VAL A 309 19.84 -7.78 10.09
C VAL A 309 20.20 -8.11 11.53
N ARG A 310 21.28 -7.49 12.02
CA ARG A 310 21.65 -7.55 13.44
C ARG A 310 20.51 -7.05 14.31
N GLN A 311 20.25 -7.71 15.43
CA GLN A 311 19.15 -7.36 16.34
C GLN A 311 19.62 -6.58 17.56
N ASP A 312 20.94 -6.46 17.74
CA ASP A 312 21.59 -5.81 18.88
C ASP A 312 21.93 -4.34 18.63
N ILE A 313 21.66 -3.83 17.43
CA ILE A 313 21.91 -2.45 17.03
C ILE A 313 20.58 -1.72 16.92
N GLU A 314 20.41 -0.68 17.74
CA GLU A 314 19.25 0.21 17.66
C GLU A 314 19.59 1.42 16.79
N VAL A 315 18.90 1.57 15.65
CA VAL A 315 19.03 2.73 14.78
C VAL A 315 17.91 3.72 15.09
N PRO A 316 18.21 4.95 15.55
CA PRO A 316 17.16 5.94 15.79
C PRO A 316 16.34 6.22 14.52
N GLY A 317 15.02 6.11 14.65
CA GLY A 317 14.08 6.29 13.55
C GLY A 317 12.94 7.26 13.89
N HIS A 318 12.01 7.42 12.96
CA HIS A 318 10.81 8.23 13.14
C HIS A 318 9.58 7.39 12.86
N ASP A 319 8.74 7.16 13.87
CA ASP A 319 7.60 6.24 13.79
C ASP A 319 6.31 6.90 13.31
N PHE A 320 5.54 6.17 12.50
CA PHE A 320 4.14 6.44 12.19
C PHE A 320 3.29 5.20 12.43
N GLY A 321 2.13 5.41 13.02
CA GLY A 321 1.19 4.35 13.37
C GLY A 321 1.33 3.89 14.82
N PRO A 322 0.53 2.90 15.24
CA PRO A 322 0.49 2.45 16.63
C PRO A 322 1.83 1.81 17.05
N ARG A 323 2.35 2.15 18.22
CA ARG A 323 3.54 1.48 18.79
C ARG A 323 3.32 0.00 19.08
N SER A 324 2.07 -0.41 19.26
CA SER A 324 1.64 -1.80 19.47
C SER A 324 1.31 -2.56 18.19
N ALA A 325 1.61 -1.99 17.02
CA ALA A 325 1.35 -2.63 15.73
C ALA A 325 2.09 -3.99 15.65
N ALA A 326 1.41 -5.01 15.12
CA ALA A 326 1.97 -6.35 15.01
C ALA A 326 3.13 -6.43 14.00
N VAL A 327 3.16 -5.54 13.01
CA VAL A 327 4.22 -5.45 12.01
C VAL A 327 4.88 -4.09 12.08
N THR A 328 6.21 -4.09 12.19
CA THR A 328 7.04 -2.90 11.98
C THR A 328 7.76 -3.03 10.63
N LEU A 329 7.66 -1.98 9.82
CA LEU A 329 8.47 -1.80 8.61
C LEU A 329 9.49 -0.70 8.87
N ASP A 330 10.75 -1.07 9.01
CA ASP A 330 11.86 -0.11 9.08
C ASP A 330 12.30 0.23 7.65
N VAL A 331 12.25 1.51 7.30
CA VAL A 331 12.49 2.01 5.96
C VAL A 331 13.71 2.92 5.96
N TYR A 332 14.79 2.45 5.34
CA TYR A 332 16.05 3.18 5.19
C TYR A 332 16.03 3.92 3.85
N CYS A 333 15.95 5.25 3.91
CA CYS A 333 15.78 6.09 2.73
C CYS A 333 16.42 7.47 2.85
N ASN A 334 16.55 8.14 1.69
CA ASN A 334 16.79 9.57 1.62
C ASN A 334 15.73 10.34 0.82
N PHE A 335 15.70 11.65 1.07
CA PHE A 335 14.71 12.56 0.48
C PHE A 335 15.02 12.96 -0.96
N LEU A 336 16.19 12.63 -1.52
CA LEU A 336 16.57 13.02 -2.87
C LEU A 336 16.43 11.87 -3.89
N SER A 337 16.41 10.62 -3.42
CA SER A 337 16.31 9.41 -4.24
C SER A 337 14.94 9.23 -4.91
N ALA A 338 14.95 8.90 -6.20
CA ALA A 338 13.74 8.61 -6.97
C ALA A 338 13.06 7.33 -6.49
N ASN A 339 13.84 6.29 -6.21
CA ASN A 339 13.34 5.02 -5.69
C ASN A 339 12.70 5.19 -4.31
N CYS A 340 13.25 6.05 -3.46
CA CYS A 340 12.64 6.41 -2.18
C CYS A 340 11.30 7.13 -2.34
N ALA A 341 11.18 8.03 -3.32
CA ALA A 341 9.90 8.69 -3.59
C ALA A 341 8.85 7.73 -4.17
N MET A 342 9.25 6.76 -4.98
CA MET A 342 8.36 5.70 -5.43
C MET A 342 7.91 4.82 -4.25
N LEU A 343 8.85 4.43 -3.37
CA LEU A 343 8.56 3.65 -2.18
C LEU A 343 7.59 4.37 -1.24
N LYS A 344 7.71 5.70 -1.10
CA LYS A 344 6.76 6.53 -0.34
C LYS A 344 5.31 6.34 -0.79
N SER A 345 5.06 6.17 -2.08
CA SER A 345 3.70 5.90 -2.60
C SER A 345 3.21 4.50 -2.22
N SER A 346 4.08 3.49 -2.29
CA SER A 346 3.79 2.13 -1.82
C SER A 346 3.50 2.10 -0.31
N LEU A 347 4.31 2.79 0.49
CA LEU A 347 4.15 2.89 1.95
C LEU A 347 2.84 3.60 2.32
N THR A 348 2.49 4.69 1.63
CA THR A 348 1.21 5.39 1.85
C THR A 348 0.05 4.41 1.67
N THR A 349 0.10 3.59 0.62
CA THR A 349 -0.94 2.58 0.36
C THR A 349 -0.96 1.52 1.46
N ALA A 350 0.20 1.04 1.91
CA ALA A 350 0.30 0.05 2.98
C ALA A 350 -0.22 0.59 4.33
N MET A 351 0.05 1.85 4.66
CA MET A 351 -0.42 2.49 5.90
C MET A 351 -1.94 2.72 5.88
N GLU A 352 -2.51 3.04 4.72
CA GLU A 352 -3.97 3.10 4.54
C GLU A 352 -4.61 1.71 4.60
N GLU A 353 -3.92 0.70 4.08
CA GLU A 353 -4.39 -0.69 4.09
C GLU A 353 -4.32 -1.29 5.50
N PHE A 354 -3.26 -1.07 6.28
CA PHE A 354 -3.04 -1.69 7.59
C PHE A 354 -2.95 -0.65 8.72
N PRO A 355 -4.00 0.17 8.95
CA PRO A 355 -3.91 1.33 9.84
C PRO A 355 -3.69 0.98 11.32
N THR A 356 -3.99 -0.26 11.73
CA THR A 356 -3.83 -0.71 13.13
C THR A 356 -2.69 -1.71 13.31
N GLU A 357 -2.40 -2.47 12.26
CA GLU A 357 -1.48 -3.59 12.27
C GLU A 357 -0.06 -3.21 11.83
N LEU A 358 0.09 -2.07 11.15
CA LEU A 358 1.36 -1.59 10.61
C LEU A 358 1.86 -0.35 11.36
N ARG A 359 3.12 -0.43 11.79
CA ARG A 359 3.96 0.71 12.15
C ARG A 359 5.05 0.86 11.10
N VAL A 360 5.25 2.07 10.60
CA VAL A 360 6.37 2.39 9.70
C VAL A 360 7.37 3.23 10.46
N VAL A 361 8.65 2.87 10.39
CA VAL A 361 9.74 3.63 11.00
C VAL A 361 10.68 4.10 9.90
N PHE A 362 10.85 5.41 9.75
CA PHE A 362 11.79 5.97 8.78
C PHE A 362 13.19 6.11 9.39
N HIS A 363 14.20 5.61 8.69
CA HIS A 363 15.61 5.75 9.01
C HIS A 363 16.32 6.51 7.90
N HIS A 364 17.24 7.38 8.30
CA HIS A 364 18.06 8.16 7.39
C HIS A 364 19.09 7.22 6.78
N MET A 365 19.16 7.15 5.45
CA MET A 365 20.21 6.39 4.78
C MET A 365 20.56 7.00 3.43
N PHE A 366 21.86 7.10 3.15
CA PHE A 366 22.40 7.43 1.83
C PHE A 366 23.88 7.01 1.72
N PRO A 367 24.38 6.74 0.51
CA PRO A 367 25.80 6.51 0.28
C PRO A 367 26.59 7.75 0.72
N ARG A 368 27.66 7.56 1.50
CA ARG A 368 28.65 8.61 1.72
C ARG A 368 29.66 8.50 0.58
N ALA A 369 30.04 9.63 0.00
CA ALA A 369 31.27 9.68 -0.76
C ALA A 369 32.38 9.36 0.24
N VAL A 370 33.07 8.25 0.01
CA VAL A 370 34.18 7.80 0.83
C VAL A 370 35.20 8.93 0.94
N LEU A 371 35.30 9.51 2.15
CA LEU A 371 36.54 10.06 2.69
C LEU A 371 37.31 8.85 3.23
N ASP A 372 37.86 8.04 2.33
CA ASP A 372 39.04 7.23 2.66
C ASP A 372 40.20 8.16 2.33
N ASP A 373 40.39 9.17 3.18
CA ASP A 373 41.73 9.70 3.45
C ASP A 373 42.36 8.72 4.43
N ASP A 374 42.62 7.50 3.98
CA ASP A 374 43.69 6.69 4.54
C ASP A 374 44.84 6.81 3.55
N ASP A 375 45.77 7.70 3.90
CA ASP A 375 47.14 7.69 3.42
C ASP A 375 47.72 6.27 3.60
N ASP A 376 47.61 5.43 2.58
CA ASP A 376 48.50 4.27 2.38
C ASP A 376 48.81 4.20 0.87
N ASP A 377 49.80 4.99 0.47
CA ASP A 377 50.69 4.65 -0.63
C ASP A 377 51.21 3.22 -0.37
N ASP A 378 50.69 2.23 -1.11
CA ASP A 378 51.34 0.97 -1.52
C ASP A 378 50.31 -0.19 -1.65
N ASP A 379 49.80 -0.49 -2.85
CA ASP A 379 49.77 -1.88 -3.38
C ASP A 379 49.35 -1.93 -4.87
N ASP A 380 50.22 -2.49 -5.70
CA ASP A 380 49.94 -2.90 -7.07
C ASP A 380 49.10 -4.20 -7.05
N GLY A 381 47.82 -4.16 -7.44
CA GLY A 381 47.06 -5.42 -7.55
C GLY A 381 45.65 -5.31 -8.11
N ASP A 382 45.47 -5.88 -9.32
CA ASP A 382 44.20 -6.24 -9.98
C ASP A 382 42.98 -6.38 -9.03
N GLY A 383 42.16 -5.33 -8.96
CA GLY A 383 40.89 -5.31 -8.24
C GLY A 383 39.77 -4.82 -9.17
N ALA A 384 38.80 -5.70 -9.44
CA ALA A 384 37.64 -5.39 -10.29
C ALA A 384 36.87 -4.14 -9.78
N PRO A 385 36.43 -3.23 -10.65
CA PRO A 385 35.86 -1.96 -10.20
C PRO A 385 34.48 -2.19 -9.56
N ALA A 386 34.37 -1.74 -8.30
CA ALA A 386 33.11 -1.63 -7.58
C ALA A 386 32.19 -0.59 -8.26
N ASP A 387 30.93 -0.99 -8.41
CA ASP A 387 29.69 -0.22 -8.59
C ASP A 387 29.74 1.14 -9.35
N ARG A 388 29.32 1.11 -10.62
CA ARG A 388 29.30 2.27 -11.56
C ARG A 388 28.05 3.15 -11.45
N GLY A 389 27.62 3.50 -10.25
CA GLY A 389 26.55 4.49 -10.02
C GLY A 389 27.08 5.88 -9.66
N ALA A 390 28.13 5.92 -8.83
CA ALA A 390 28.79 7.15 -8.38
C ALA A 390 29.98 7.57 -9.27
N ALA A 391 30.40 6.72 -10.20
CA ALA A 391 31.61 6.87 -11.01
C ALA A 391 31.48 7.84 -12.21
N THR A 392 30.33 8.49 -12.39
CA THR A 392 30.09 9.46 -13.48
C THR A 392 30.01 10.91 -13.01
N LEU A 393 29.98 11.14 -11.70
CA LEU A 393 30.00 12.48 -11.10
C LEU A 393 31.44 12.89 -10.82
N ASP A 394 31.78 14.14 -11.11
CA ASP A 394 33.04 14.69 -10.65
C ASP A 394 33.03 14.93 -9.12
N GLU A 395 34.20 15.25 -8.56
CA GLU A 395 34.38 15.43 -7.12
C GLU A 395 33.53 16.58 -6.56
N ASP A 396 33.35 17.65 -7.33
CA ASP A 396 32.54 18.80 -6.97
C ASP A 396 31.05 18.43 -6.94
N GLU A 397 30.57 17.66 -7.92
CA GLU A 397 29.21 17.15 -7.99
C GLU A 397 28.89 16.17 -6.84
N ARG A 398 29.83 15.28 -6.50
CA ARG A 398 29.72 14.38 -5.33
C ARG A 398 29.60 15.16 -4.03
N THR A 399 30.49 16.14 -3.83
CA THR A 399 30.50 17.01 -2.65
C THR A 399 29.21 17.83 -2.55
N ALA A 400 28.69 18.34 -3.68
CA ALA A 400 27.44 19.06 -3.74
C ALA A 400 26.22 18.18 -3.38
N LEU A 401 26.20 16.94 -3.87
CA LEU A 401 25.16 15.96 -3.55
C LEU A 401 25.17 15.56 -2.08
N GLU A 402 26.35 15.32 -1.51
CA GLU A 402 26.48 14.99 -0.09
C GLU A 402 26.00 16.14 0.81
N ARG A 403 26.42 17.37 0.51
CA ARG A 403 25.95 18.58 1.21
C ARG A 403 24.43 18.73 1.12
N ALA A 404 23.86 18.46 -0.06
CA ALA A 404 22.41 18.49 -0.27
C ALA A 404 21.67 17.44 0.57
N LEU A 405 22.20 16.21 0.63
CA LEU A 405 21.65 15.12 1.44
C LEU A 405 21.73 15.46 2.93
N LEU A 406 22.88 15.90 3.42
CA LEU A 406 23.04 16.31 4.81
C LEU A 406 22.08 17.42 5.19
N SER A 407 21.99 18.49 4.38
CA SER A 407 21.10 19.62 4.62
C SER A 407 19.63 19.21 4.76
N ILE A 408 19.10 18.43 3.81
CA ILE A 408 17.68 18.02 3.85
C ILE A 408 17.38 17.01 4.97
N HIS A 409 18.33 16.13 5.30
CA HIS A 409 18.17 15.19 6.41
C HIS A 409 18.26 15.89 7.77
N GLN A 410 19.17 16.84 7.95
CA GLN A 410 19.26 17.67 9.14
C GLN A 410 17.97 18.48 9.34
N ALA A 411 17.47 19.11 8.27
CA ALA A 411 16.21 19.84 8.30
C ALA A 411 15.04 18.97 8.76
N SER A 412 15.01 17.69 8.35
CA SER A 412 13.99 16.74 8.83
C SER A 412 14.11 16.42 10.33
N LEU A 413 15.34 16.37 10.89
CA LEU A 413 15.55 16.22 12.33
C LEU A 413 15.09 17.46 13.10
N CYS A 414 15.34 18.66 12.56
CA CYS A 414 14.86 19.91 13.15
C CYS A 414 13.33 20.01 13.15
N ALA A 415 12.66 19.45 12.14
CA ALA A 415 11.22 19.26 12.17
C ALA A 415 10.79 18.20 13.18
N ALA A 416 11.54 17.10 13.31
CA ALA A 416 11.28 16.03 14.28
C ALA A 416 11.36 16.52 15.73
N ASP A 417 12.34 17.37 16.07
CA ASP A 417 12.49 17.97 17.40
C ASP A 417 11.27 18.83 17.80
N GLN A 418 10.40 19.15 16.85
CA GLN A 418 9.15 19.89 17.03
C GLN A 418 7.90 19.03 16.73
N GLY A 419 8.05 17.70 16.60
CA GLY A 419 6.95 16.77 16.33
C GLY A 419 6.42 16.80 14.88
N ALA A 420 7.11 17.49 13.97
CA ALA A 420 6.68 17.73 12.59
C ALA A 420 7.41 16.87 11.54
N PHE A 421 8.08 15.78 11.95
CA PHE A 421 8.84 14.93 11.03
C PHE A 421 7.99 14.43 9.85
N TRP A 422 6.79 13.87 10.10
CA TRP A 422 5.97 13.31 9.03
C TRP A 422 5.34 14.36 8.11
N ALA A 423 5.15 15.58 8.62
CA ALA A 423 4.78 16.73 7.79
C ALA A 423 5.96 17.11 6.86
N PHE A 424 7.18 17.15 7.40
CA PHE A 424 8.41 17.34 6.62
C PHE A 424 8.57 16.25 5.56
N TYR A 425 8.50 14.97 5.95
CA TYR A 425 8.60 13.81 5.08
C TYR A 425 7.66 13.91 3.88
N LYS A 426 6.39 14.24 4.13
CA LYS A 426 5.38 14.38 3.07
C LYS A 426 5.75 15.51 2.11
N ARG A 427 6.17 16.66 2.64
CA ARG A 427 6.48 17.84 1.83
C ARG A 427 7.78 17.69 1.03
N ALA A 428 8.80 17.10 1.63
CA ALA A 428 10.09 16.83 1.00
C ALA A 428 9.93 16.01 -0.30
N TYR A 429 9.12 14.94 -0.27
CA TYR A 429 8.88 14.13 -1.48
C TYR A 429 7.96 14.81 -2.51
N GLN A 430 7.07 15.71 -2.11
CA GLN A 430 6.27 16.51 -3.06
C GLN A 430 7.13 17.52 -3.83
N LEU A 431 8.13 18.11 -3.17
CA LEU A 431 9.05 19.09 -3.75
C LEU A 431 10.14 18.48 -4.63
N ARG A 432 10.08 17.17 -4.93
CA ARG A 432 10.93 16.51 -5.95
C ARG A 432 10.34 16.53 -7.36
N GLY A 433 9.09 16.98 -7.51
CA GLY A 433 8.42 17.05 -8.81
C GLY A 433 9.21 17.87 -9.84
N ALA A 434 9.03 17.59 -11.13
CA ALA A 434 9.75 18.26 -12.22
C ALA A 434 9.68 19.79 -12.13
N GLN A 435 8.58 20.32 -11.60
CA GLN A 435 8.35 21.75 -11.38
C GLN A 435 9.29 22.38 -10.33
N TYR A 436 9.99 21.61 -9.50
CA TYR A 436 10.85 22.09 -8.41
C TYR A 436 12.34 21.76 -8.62
N ARG A 437 12.70 21.19 -9.77
CA ARG A 437 14.10 20.82 -10.09
C ARG A 437 15.07 22.01 -10.15
N HIS A 438 14.54 23.22 -10.37
CA HIS A 438 15.32 24.44 -10.46
C HIS A 438 15.76 24.98 -9.08
N LEU A 439 15.14 24.52 -7.99
CA LEU A 439 15.49 24.97 -6.64
C LEU A 439 16.81 24.33 -6.19
N SER A 440 17.64 25.09 -5.51
CA SER A 440 18.76 24.58 -4.72
C SER A 440 18.24 23.78 -3.50
N SER A 441 19.15 23.07 -2.82
CA SER A 441 18.80 22.30 -1.63
C SER A 441 18.32 23.20 -0.48
N ASP A 442 18.96 24.35 -0.30
CA ASP A 442 18.57 25.30 0.75
C ASP A 442 17.22 25.96 0.45
N GLU A 443 16.95 26.32 -0.82
CA GLU A 443 15.64 26.81 -1.23
C GLU A 443 14.54 25.75 -1.04
N ARG A 444 14.84 24.48 -1.33
CA ARG A 444 13.91 23.38 -1.04
C ARG A 444 13.63 23.27 0.46
N VAL A 445 14.66 23.30 1.31
CA VAL A 445 14.50 23.24 2.77
C VAL A 445 13.69 24.44 3.27
N ALA A 446 13.98 25.64 2.79
CA ALA A 446 13.25 26.85 3.16
C ALA A 446 11.76 26.79 2.74
N ALA A 447 11.48 26.27 1.53
CA ALA A 447 10.13 26.06 1.03
C ALA A 447 9.36 25.00 1.82
N ILE A 448 10.03 23.91 2.23
CA ILE A 448 9.43 22.91 3.13
C ILE A 448 9.07 23.60 4.45
N ALA A 449 10.05 24.24 5.11
CA ALA A 449 9.90 24.85 6.42
C ALA A 449 8.81 25.93 6.47
N ALA A 450 8.51 26.60 5.35
CA ALA A 450 7.45 27.61 5.26
C ALA A 450 6.03 27.03 5.41
N GLU A 451 5.85 25.74 5.13
CA GLU A 451 4.55 25.05 5.16
C GLU A 451 4.39 24.11 6.35
N LEU A 452 5.42 23.98 7.18
CA LEU A 452 5.39 23.10 8.34
C LEU A 452 4.80 23.80 9.57
N PRO A 453 4.10 23.04 10.44
CA PRO A 453 3.62 23.55 11.73
C PRO A 453 4.78 23.59 12.75
N VAL A 454 5.82 24.37 12.46
CA VAL A 454 7.03 24.52 13.31
C VAL A 454 7.25 25.98 13.66
N GLU A 455 7.94 26.23 14.77
CA GLU A 455 8.40 27.57 15.11
C GLU A 455 9.66 27.90 14.29
N ARG A 456 9.56 28.92 13.44
CA ARG A 456 10.54 29.17 12.38
C ARG A 456 11.92 29.51 12.94
N ALA A 457 12.02 30.33 13.99
CA ALA A 457 13.31 30.71 14.54
C ALA A 457 14.02 29.51 15.19
N ARG A 458 13.29 28.64 15.90
CA ARG A 458 13.84 27.37 16.41
C ARG A 458 14.26 26.41 15.30
N PHE A 459 13.49 26.30 14.22
CA PHE A 459 13.85 25.49 13.07
C PHE A 459 15.14 25.99 12.42
N ASP A 460 15.22 27.28 12.10
CA ASP A 460 16.38 27.89 11.44
C ASP A 460 17.63 27.81 12.34
N ALA A 461 17.48 28.03 13.66
CA ALA A 461 18.57 27.88 14.62
C ALA A 461 19.05 26.43 14.78
N CYS A 462 18.21 25.43 14.52
CA CYS A 462 18.60 24.02 14.48
C CYS A 462 19.28 23.67 13.14
N ALA A 463 18.76 24.18 12.03
CA ALA A 463 19.32 23.94 10.70
C ALA A 463 20.70 24.60 10.51
N ALA A 464 20.99 25.69 11.23
CA ALA A 464 22.28 26.37 11.19
C ALA A 464 23.37 25.71 12.07
N ARG A 465 23.01 24.71 12.89
CA ARG A 465 23.90 24.10 13.89
C ARG A 465 24.65 22.89 13.33
N PRO A 466 25.98 22.77 13.50
CA PRO A 466 26.74 21.62 13.00
C PRO A 466 26.33 20.30 13.69
N GLU A 467 25.80 20.35 14.92
CA GLU A 467 25.37 19.17 15.68
C GLU A 467 24.20 18.42 14.99
N GLY A 468 23.40 19.12 14.18
CA GLY A 468 22.33 18.49 13.40
C GLY A 468 22.87 17.56 12.31
N ALA A 469 23.95 17.96 11.65
CA ALA A 469 24.64 17.13 10.66
C ALA A 469 25.28 15.90 11.33
N GLN A 470 25.90 16.08 12.51
CA GLN A 470 26.47 14.98 13.28
C GLN A 470 25.43 13.91 13.65
N ARG A 471 24.23 14.32 14.11
CA ARG A 471 23.11 13.41 14.38
C ARG A 471 22.66 12.61 13.15
N VAL A 472 22.78 13.19 11.95
CA VAL A 472 22.49 12.46 10.70
C VAL A 472 23.58 11.43 10.46
N LEU A 473 24.85 11.83 10.54
CA LEU A 473 26.00 10.95 10.32
C LEU A 473 26.00 9.75 11.28
N GLU A 474 25.73 9.96 12.57
CA GLU A 474 25.62 8.87 13.56
C GLU A 474 24.52 7.86 13.20
N ARG A 475 23.38 8.32 12.68
CA ARG A 475 22.30 7.44 12.22
C ARG A 475 22.69 6.67 10.96
N LEU A 476 23.45 7.28 10.06
CA LEU A 476 23.97 6.60 8.87
C LEU A 476 24.94 5.49 9.25
N GLU A 477 25.80 5.74 10.24
CA GLU A 477 26.76 4.76 10.74
C GLU A 477 26.06 3.59 11.41
N ALA A 478 25.11 3.85 12.30
CA ALA A 478 24.31 2.79 12.93
C ALA A 478 23.55 1.94 11.89
N ALA A 479 23.04 2.55 10.82
CA ALA A 479 22.42 1.82 9.71
C ALA A 479 23.44 0.94 8.94
N ARG A 480 24.68 1.43 8.75
CA ARG A 480 25.77 0.68 8.12
C ARG A 480 26.21 -0.51 8.98
N GLU A 481 26.34 -0.33 10.29
CA GLU A 481 26.67 -1.42 11.22
C GLU A 481 25.59 -2.51 11.26
N LEU A 482 24.33 -2.15 10.98
CA LEU A 482 23.20 -3.06 10.77
C LEU A 482 23.30 -3.85 9.44
N GLY A 483 24.26 -3.50 8.58
CA GLY A 483 24.46 -4.05 7.25
C GLY A 483 23.62 -3.35 6.17
N ILE A 484 22.99 -2.22 6.48
CA ILE A 484 22.25 -1.42 5.51
C ILE A 484 23.17 -0.37 4.90
N VAL A 485 23.62 -0.59 3.67
CA VAL A 485 24.57 0.30 2.98
C VAL A 485 23.92 1.14 1.88
N ASP A 486 22.65 0.87 1.56
CA ASP A 486 22.00 1.45 0.39
C ASP A 486 20.52 1.81 0.56
N THR A 487 20.01 2.60 -0.41
CA THR A 487 18.61 3.06 -0.40
C THR A 487 17.82 2.84 -1.70
N PRO A 488 16.51 2.58 -1.60
CA PRO A 488 15.78 2.26 -0.38
C PRO A 488 16.12 0.85 0.11
N THR A 489 16.07 0.63 1.42
CA THR A 489 16.04 -0.71 2.01
C THR A 489 14.87 -0.82 2.98
N VAL A 490 14.10 -1.90 2.90
CA VAL A 490 12.98 -2.18 3.82
C VAL A 490 13.38 -3.35 4.70
N VAL A 491 13.29 -3.21 6.02
CA VAL A 491 13.47 -4.29 6.97
C VAL A 491 12.13 -4.69 7.56
N VAL A 492 11.86 -5.99 7.59
CA VAL A 492 10.63 -6.56 8.14
C VAL A 492 10.87 -7.97 8.62
N GLY A 493 10.40 -8.30 9.83
CA GLY A 493 10.64 -9.61 10.45
C GLY A 493 12.13 -9.95 10.59
N GLY A 494 12.98 -8.95 10.86
CA GLY A 494 14.42 -9.10 10.99
C GLY A 494 15.17 -9.33 9.67
N ARG A 495 14.52 -9.19 8.51
CA ARG A 495 15.14 -9.35 7.20
C ARG A 495 15.17 -8.04 6.41
N ALA A 496 16.32 -7.71 5.83
CA ALA A 496 16.49 -6.57 4.94
C ALA A 496 16.20 -6.95 3.49
N TYR A 497 15.43 -6.10 2.81
CA TYR A 497 15.05 -6.24 1.42
C TYR A 497 15.52 -5.00 0.65
N PRO A 498 16.60 -5.11 -0.14
CA PRO A 498 17.21 -3.97 -0.82
C PRO A 498 16.36 -3.52 -2.01
N GLY A 499 16.44 -2.24 -2.35
CA GLY A 499 15.76 -1.63 -3.48
C GLY A 499 14.26 -1.38 -3.27
N PHE A 500 13.65 -0.77 -4.28
CA PHE A 500 12.24 -0.38 -4.26
C PHE A 500 11.32 -1.60 -4.00
N LYS A 501 10.19 -1.36 -3.31
CA LYS A 501 9.13 -2.34 -3.07
C LYS A 501 7.80 -1.77 -3.56
N SER A 502 7.13 -2.51 -4.42
CA SER A 502 5.80 -2.14 -4.90
C SER A 502 4.77 -2.28 -3.77
N SER A 503 3.58 -1.71 -3.95
CA SER A 503 2.47 -1.90 -2.99
C SER A 503 2.11 -3.38 -2.81
N LEU A 504 2.26 -4.20 -3.86
CA LEU A 504 2.03 -5.64 -3.78
C LEU A 504 3.13 -6.33 -2.95
N ASP A 505 4.40 -5.99 -3.16
CA ASP A 505 5.51 -6.57 -2.40
C ASP A 505 5.38 -6.25 -0.91
N LEU A 506 5.11 -4.98 -0.57
CA LEU A 506 4.91 -4.57 0.82
C LEU A 506 3.71 -5.29 1.44
N ARG A 507 2.59 -5.41 0.72
CA ARG A 507 1.44 -6.16 1.21
C ARG A 507 1.79 -7.61 1.53
N LEU A 508 2.48 -8.30 0.61
CA LEU A 508 2.90 -9.69 0.80
C LEU A 508 3.85 -9.84 2.00
N LEU A 509 4.78 -8.91 2.17
CA LEU A 509 5.70 -8.89 3.31
C LEU A 509 4.96 -8.70 4.63
N ILE A 510 4.04 -7.72 4.70
CA ILE A 510 3.22 -7.45 5.88
C ILE A 510 2.34 -8.65 6.20
N GLN A 511 1.62 -9.19 5.22
CA GLN A 511 0.75 -10.36 5.40
C GLN A 511 1.53 -11.60 5.84
N THR A 512 2.77 -11.76 5.38
CA THR A 512 3.65 -12.86 5.83
C THR A 512 3.98 -12.73 7.31
N GLN A 513 4.24 -11.51 7.80
CA GLN A 513 4.44 -11.27 9.24
C GLN A 513 3.15 -11.42 10.05
N LEU A 514 2.03 -11.02 9.46
CA LEU A 514 0.71 -11.19 10.03
C LEU A 514 0.18 -12.61 9.86
N ALA A 515 0.90 -13.57 9.28
CA ALA A 515 0.42 -14.94 9.16
C ALA A 515 0.71 -15.72 10.44
N PRO A 516 -0.17 -16.65 10.86
CA PRO A 516 0.09 -17.46 12.05
C PRO A 516 1.36 -18.29 11.82
N GLY A 517 2.18 -18.40 12.85
CA GLY A 517 3.41 -19.17 12.83
C GLY A 517 3.16 -20.62 12.40
N LEU A 518 4.22 -21.30 11.96
CA LEU A 518 4.14 -22.74 11.66
C LEU A 518 3.68 -23.52 12.91
N LEU A 519 4.10 -23.11 14.10
CA LEU A 519 3.76 -23.78 15.36
C LEU A 519 2.31 -23.58 15.78
N GLU A 520 1.73 -22.38 15.65
CA GLU A 520 0.29 -22.16 15.93
C GLU A 520 -0.62 -22.90 14.93
N ARG A 521 -0.15 -23.11 13.69
CA ARG A 521 -0.86 -23.93 12.70
C ARG A 521 -0.76 -25.43 12.98
N LEU A 522 0.35 -25.88 13.57
CA LEU A 522 0.56 -27.28 13.95
C LEU A 522 -0.08 -27.60 15.30
N PHE A 523 -0.25 -26.61 16.19
CA PHE A 523 -0.75 -26.78 17.55
C PHE A 523 -1.76 -25.67 17.92
N PRO A 524 -2.99 -25.71 17.38
CA PRO A 524 -4.00 -24.67 17.61
C PRO A 524 -4.59 -24.60 19.05
N HIS A 525 -4.12 -25.44 19.98
CA HIS A 525 -4.68 -25.57 21.35
C HIS A 525 -3.66 -25.40 22.49
N SER A 526 -2.45 -24.89 22.26
CA SER A 526 -1.51 -24.61 23.35
C SER A 526 -1.84 -23.29 24.05
N GLN A 527 -2.98 -23.24 24.75
CA GLN A 527 -3.10 -22.40 25.94
C GLN A 527 -2.26 -23.06 27.04
N PRO A 528 -1.57 -22.31 27.91
CA PRO A 528 -0.87 -22.90 29.04
C PRO A 528 -1.93 -23.49 29.97
N GLU A 529 -2.01 -24.81 30.05
CA GLU A 529 -2.74 -25.47 31.12
C GLU A 529 -2.16 -24.94 32.44
N HIS A 530 -3.02 -24.33 33.24
CA HIS A 530 -2.75 -24.06 34.64
C HIS A 530 -2.26 -25.36 35.26
N PHE A 531 -0.97 -25.43 35.57
CA PHE A 531 -0.46 -26.38 36.55
C PHE A 531 -1.03 -25.95 37.90
N GLU A 532 -2.26 -26.39 38.18
CA GLU A 532 -2.75 -26.48 39.55
C GLU A 532 -1.82 -27.45 40.27
N ARG A 533 -0.95 -26.90 41.13
CA ARG A 533 -0.33 -27.68 42.19
C ARG A 533 -1.42 -28.01 43.19
N GLU A 534 -1.90 -29.25 43.16
CA GLU A 534 -2.56 -29.87 44.30
C GLU A 534 -1.53 -30.29 45.38
N PRO A 535 -1.97 -30.44 46.64
CA PRO A 535 -1.47 -29.70 47.79
C PRO A 535 -0.12 -30.14 48.39
#